data_AF-A0A8J3RXI5-F1
#
_entry.id   AF-A0A8J3RXI5-F1
#
_cell.length_a   1.000
_cell.length_b   1.000
_cell.length_c   1.000
_cell.angle_alpha   90.00
_cell.angle_beta   90.00
_cell.angle_gamma   90.00
#
_symmetry.space_group_name_H-M   'P 1'
#
loop_
_entity.id
_entity.type
_entity.pdbx_description
1 polymer ?
#
loop_
_entity_poly.entity_id
_entity_poly.type
_entity_poly.pdbx_seq_one_letter_code
_entity_poly.pdbx_strand_id
1 'polypeptide(L)'
;MDRSRTAAHFDDRALLRPHGLIGSSAMQAGFPVLAGVFRACATEFGVNLADPMAELGTEQRCAQALVRAGFTDVRMAAESVRLPRTDEAQLWRLLSRSPHYPGLRTLGSGEPAGLEARFTFEARRAVDRDAVAALTAPVVYAFG
;
A
#
# COMPACT_ATOMS: atom_id res chain seq x y z
N MET A 1 -10.78 -20.02 -21.09
CA MET A 1 -10.22 -18.66 -21.21
C MET A 1 -10.02 -18.16 -19.79
N ASP A 2 -8.82 -18.40 -19.25
CA ASP A 2 -8.50 -18.24 -17.84
C ASP A 2 -8.10 -16.78 -17.53
N ARG A 3 -8.75 -16.17 -16.54
CA ARG A 3 -8.59 -14.77 -16.10
C ARG A 3 -7.94 -14.69 -14.71
N SER A 4 -6.91 -15.48 -14.46
CA SER A 4 -6.15 -15.45 -13.22
C SER A 4 -4.74 -14.87 -13.43
N ARG A 5 -4.66 -13.55 -13.64
CA ARG A 5 -3.39 -12.79 -13.58
C ARG A 5 -3.60 -11.50 -12.77
N THR A 6 -3.59 -11.65 -11.45
CA THR A 6 -3.35 -10.53 -10.52
C THR A 6 -2.90 -11.10 -9.17
N ALA A 7 -1.63 -11.44 -9.11
CA ALA A 7 -0.76 -11.25 -7.97
C ALA A 7 0.64 -11.16 -8.59
N ALA A 8 1.44 -10.17 -8.20
CA ALA A 8 2.87 -10.18 -8.52
C ALA A 8 3.47 -11.34 -7.72
N HIS A 9 3.34 -12.56 -8.25
CA HIS A 9 4.04 -13.73 -7.74
C HIS A 9 5.53 -13.44 -7.95
N PHE A 10 6.32 -13.57 -6.88
CA PHE A 10 7.78 -13.58 -6.93
C PHE A 10 8.25 -14.68 -7.89
N ASP A 11 8.35 -14.38 -9.18
CA ASP A 11 8.99 -15.23 -10.19
C ASP A 11 10.42 -14.72 -10.46
N ASP A 12 11.09 -14.27 -9.39
CA ASP A 12 12.45 -13.73 -9.45
C ASP A 12 13.52 -14.84 -9.58
N ARG A 13 13.12 -16.11 -9.52
CA ARG A 13 14.04 -17.25 -9.67
C ARG A 13 14.75 -17.24 -11.03
N ALA A 14 14.12 -16.70 -12.07
CA ALA A 14 14.74 -16.58 -13.39
C ALA A 14 15.80 -15.46 -13.46
N LEU A 15 15.77 -14.51 -12.51
CA LEU A 15 16.66 -13.35 -12.46
C LEU A 15 17.83 -13.53 -11.49
N LEU A 16 17.68 -14.42 -10.50
CA LEU A 16 18.71 -14.69 -9.51
C LEU A 16 19.63 -15.83 -9.95
N ARG A 17 20.94 -15.66 -9.72
CA ARG A 17 21.89 -16.77 -9.77
C ARG A 17 21.55 -17.78 -8.66
N PRO A 18 21.96 -19.05 -8.78
CA PRO A 18 21.90 -19.98 -7.65
C PRO A 18 22.51 -19.33 -6.39
N HIS A 19 21.80 -19.41 -5.26
CA HIS A 19 22.16 -18.76 -3.98
C HIS A 19 22.18 -17.22 -4.01
N GLY A 20 21.58 -16.59 -5.01
CA GLY A 20 21.34 -15.15 -5.02
C GLY A 20 20.38 -14.73 -3.91
N LEU A 21 20.60 -13.53 -3.39
CA LEU A 21 19.79 -12.95 -2.32
C LEU A 21 18.74 -12.01 -2.89
N ILE A 22 17.57 -11.98 -2.27
CA ILE A 22 16.54 -10.97 -2.51
C ILE A 22 16.29 -10.17 -1.24
N GLY A 23 16.03 -8.87 -1.42
CA GLY A 23 15.54 -7.99 -0.37
C GLY A 23 14.29 -7.27 -0.86
N SER A 24 13.26 -7.25 -0.02
CA SER A 24 12.03 -6.50 -0.30
C SER A 24 11.61 -5.70 0.92
N SER A 25 10.90 -4.61 0.68
CA SER A 25 10.30 -3.78 1.73
C SER A 25 8.83 -3.55 1.39
N ALA A 26 7.95 -3.71 2.38
CA ALA A 26 6.54 -3.38 2.26
C ALA A 26 6.09 -2.60 3.49
N MET A 27 5.27 -1.57 3.30
CA MET A 27 4.55 -0.99 4.45
C MET A 27 3.61 -2.05 5.02
N GLN A 28 3.38 -2.01 6.32
CA GLN A 28 2.40 -2.87 6.96
C GLN A 28 1.01 -2.61 6.37
N ALA A 29 0.18 -3.66 6.27
CA ALA A 29 -1.20 -3.52 5.82
C ALA A 29 -1.93 -2.48 6.69
N GLY A 30 -2.73 -1.63 6.04
CA GLY A 30 -3.39 -0.48 6.63
C GLY A 30 -2.57 0.82 6.55
N PHE A 31 -1.28 0.76 6.22
CA PHE A 31 -0.41 1.94 6.11
C PHE A 31 -0.14 2.34 4.64
N PRO A 32 0.14 3.63 4.38
CA PRO A 32 0.12 4.74 5.35
C PRO A 32 -1.32 5.09 5.79
N VAL A 33 -1.48 5.62 7.01
CA VAL A 33 -2.81 5.93 7.60
C VAL A 33 -3.66 6.77 6.65
N LEU A 34 -3.07 7.77 6.00
CA LEU A 34 -3.78 8.66 5.09
C LEU A 34 -4.24 7.96 3.80
N ALA A 35 -3.56 6.88 3.36
CA ALA A 35 -4.09 6.03 2.29
C ALA A 35 -5.29 5.21 2.78
N GLY A 36 -5.30 4.79 4.05
CA GLY A 36 -6.48 4.21 4.68
C GLY A 36 -7.67 5.17 4.71
N VAL A 37 -7.44 6.43 5.09
CA VAL A 37 -8.46 7.49 5.05
C VAL A 37 -9.01 7.67 3.64
N PHE A 38 -8.14 7.69 2.63
CA PHE A 38 -8.54 7.80 1.23
C PHE A 38 -9.44 6.66 0.78
N ARG A 39 -9.08 5.41 1.10
CA ARG A 39 -9.91 4.23 0.77
C ARG A 39 -11.26 4.26 1.49
N ALA A 40 -11.28 4.71 2.75
CA ALA A 40 -12.53 4.88 3.50
C ALA A 40 -13.43 5.95 2.85
N CYS A 41 -12.87 7.10 2.47
CA CYS A 41 -13.61 8.13 1.73
C CYS A 41 -14.13 7.58 0.40
N ALA A 42 -13.30 6.88 -0.39
CA ALA A 42 -13.72 6.30 -1.66
C ALA A 42 -14.91 5.34 -1.51
N THR A 43 -15.00 4.62 -0.39
CA THR A 43 -16.10 3.71 -0.08
C THR A 43 -17.42 4.46 0.10
N GLU A 44 -17.40 5.67 0.69
CA GLU A 44 -18.58 6.54 0.80
C GLU A 44 -19.13 6.97 -0.58
N PHE A 45 -18.27 6.96 -1.61
CA PHE A 45 -18.61 7.25 -3.02
C PHE A 45 -18.82 5.97 -3.86
N GLY A 46 -19.02 4.81 -3.21
CA GLY A 46 -19.31 3.56 -3.90
C GLY A 46 -18.09 2.88 -4.55
N VAL A 47 -16.87 3.35 -4.29
CA VAL A 47 -15.64 2.76 -4.83
C VAL A 47 -14.89 2.03 -3.73
N ASN A 48 -14.89 0.70 -3.81
CA ASN A 48 -14.09 -0.13 -2.93
C ASN A 48 -12.65 -0.26 -3.47
N LEU A 49 -11.71 0.33 -2.76
CA LEU A 49 -10.28 0.28 -3.09
C LEU A 49 -9.58 -0.73 -2.19
N ALA A 50 -8.92 -1.71 -2.79
CA ALA A 50 -8.11 -2.67 -2.06
C ALA A 50 -6.89 -1.99 -1.41
N ASP A 51 -6.46 -2.48 -0.25
CA ASP A 51 -5.15 -2.13 0.28
C ASP A 51 -4.06 -2.86 -0.51
N PRO A 52 -3.15 -2.14 -1.20
CA PRO A 52 -2.11 -2.77 -2.02
C PRO A 52 -1.17 -3.64 -1.19
N MET A 53 -1.04 -3.34 0.10
CA MET A 53 -0.17 -4.10 1.01
C MET A 53 -0.88 -5.27 1.69
N ALA A 54 -2.17 -5.53 1.42
CA ALA A 54 -2.91 -6.59 2.14
C ALA A 54 -2.23 -7.97 2.06
N GLU A 55 -1.65 -8.32 0.91
CA GLU A 55 -1.07 -9.64 0.67
C GLU A 55 0.29 -9.84 1.36
N LEU A 56 1.09 -8.79 1.53
CA LEU A 56 2.47 -8.87 2.06
C LEU A 56 2.69 -8.02 3.32
N GLY A 57 1.69 -7.27 3.76
CA GLY A 57 1.82 -6.26 4.80
C GLY A 57 1.89 -6.81 6.22
N THR A 58 2.37 -8.03 6.42
CA THR A 58 2.75 -8.58 7.72
C THR A 58 4.02 -9.42 7.58
N GLU A 59 4.81 -9.50 8.65
CA GLU A 59 6.04 -10.32 8.66
C GLU A 59 5.76 -11.77 8.25
N GLN A 60 4.70 -12.36 8.81
CA GLN A 60 4.28 -13.72 8.51
C GLN A 60 3.96 -13.90 7.02
N ARG A 61 3.25 -12.96 6.40
CA ARG A 61 2.86 -13.07 4.99
C ARG A 61 4.07 -12.90 4.06
N CYS A 62 4.98 -11.97 4.36
CA CYS A 62 6.26 -11.84 3.67
C CYS A 62 7.10 -13.11 3.76
N ALA A 63 7.28 -13.64 4.98
CA ALA A 63 8.08 -14.84 5.20
C ALA A 63 7.50 -16.05 4.45
N GLN A 64 6.17 -16.23 4.50
CA GLN A 64 5.50 -17.27 3.73
C GLN A 64 5.66 -17.09 2.22
N ALA A 65 5.67 -15.85 1.71
CA ALA A 65 5.90 -15.58 0.30
C ALA A 65 7.31 -16.00 -0.13
N LEU A 66 8.34 -15.65 0.65
CA LEU A 66 9.73 -16.06 0.39
C LEU A 66 9.93 -17.58 0.48
N VAL A 67 9.33 -18.23 1.48
CA VAL A 67 9.38 -19.69 1.61
C VAL A 67 8.69 -20.37 0.41
N ARG A 68 7.53 -19.89 -0.02
CA ARG A 68 6.87 -20.40 -1.25
C ARG A 68 7.72 -20.17 -2.50
N ALA A 69 8.48 -19.08 -2.53
CA ALA A 69 9.47 -18.80 -3.57
C ALA A 69 10.77 -19.62 -3.39
N GLY A 70 10.88 -20.52 -2.40
CA GLY A 70 11.96 -21.49 -2.20
C GLY A 70 13.18 -20.98 -1.47
N PHE A 71 13.09 -19.79 -0.86
CA PHE A 71 14.13 -19.33 0.05
C PHE A 71 14.03 -20.06 1.39
N THR A 72 15.17 -20.50 1.93
CA THR A 72 15.23 -21.31 3.15
C THR A 72 15.85 -20.58 4.34
N ASP A 73 16.64 -19.51 4.12
CA ASP A 73 17.16 -18.62 5.17
C ASP A 73 16.43 -17.27 5.07
N VAL A 74 15.21 -17.23 5.61
CA VAL A 74 14.38 -16.02 5.59
C VAL A 74 14.66 -15.17 6.83
N ARG A 75 15.02 -13.91 6.62
CA ARG A 75 15.24 -12.93 7.70
C ARG A 75 14.28 -11.77 7.55
N MET A 76 13.73 -11.35 8.68
CA MET A 76 12.78 -10.26 8.76
C MET A 76 13.34 -9.14 9.63
N ALA A 77 13.08 -7.91 9.25
CA ALA A 77 13.26 -6.74 10.11
C ALA A 77 12.02 -5.86 10.03
N ALA A 78 11.63 -5.29 11.16
CA ALA A 78 10.52 -4.35 11.25
C ALA A 78 11.03 -3.02 11.78
N GLU A 79 10.69 -1.94 11.07
CA GLU A 79 11.03 -0.59 11.46
C GLU A 79 9.84 0.34 11.25
N SER A 80 9.97 1.58 11.69
CA SER A 80 9.02 2.65 11.38
C SER A 80 9.72 3.72 10.57
N VAL A 81 9.14 4.07 9.41
CA VAL A 81 9.63 5.16 8.58
C VAL A 81 8.75 6.39 8.75
N ARG A 82 9.39 7.56 8.80
CA ARG A 82 8.69 8.84 8.79
C ARG A 82 8.42 9.25 7.35
N LEU A 83 7.15 9.42 7.03
CA LEU A 83 6.71 9.87 5.71
C LEU A 83 6.94 11.38 5.56
N PRO A 84 7.25 11.85 4.34
CA PRO A 84 7.38 13.27 4.10
C PRO A 84 6.06 13.96 4.42
N ARG A 85 6.13 15.14 5.06
CA ARG A 85 4.96 15.99 5.20
C ARG A 85 4.59 16.49 3.80
N THR A 86 3.36 16.24 3.40
CA THR A 86 2.83 16.62 2.10
C THR A 86 1.49 17.28 2.33
N ASP A 87 1.19 18.37 1.61
CA ASP A 87 -0.13 18.97 1.70
C ASP A 87 -1.21 18.02 1.16
N GLU A 88 -2.44 18.22 1.61
CA GLU A 88 -3.54 17.31 1.32
C GLU A 88 -3.88 17.26 -0.18
N ALA A 89 -3.67 18.37 -0.90
CA ALA A 89 -3.90 18.45 -2.34
C ALA A 89 -2.87 17.63 -3.13
N GLN A 90 -1.61 17.67 -2.72
CA GLN A 90 -0.56 16.85 -3.30
C GLN A 90 -0.79 15.37 -2.98
N LEU A 91 -1.21 15.04 -1.76
CA LEU A 91 -1.54 13.67 -1.40
C LEU A 91 -2.74 13.13 -2.19
N TRP A 92 -3.77 13.96 -2.39
CA TRP A 92 -4.89 13.65 -3.26
C TRP A 92 -4.42 13.31 -4.68
N ARG A 93 -3.57 14.16 -5.29
CA ARG A 93 -3.03 13.93 -6.63
C ARG A 93 -2.26 12.61 -6.73
N LEU A 94 -1.51 12.25 -5.70
CA LEU A 94 -0.74 11.01 -5.66
C LEU A 94 -1.66 9.79 -5.58
N LEU A 95 -2.66 9.80 -4.69
CA LEU A 95 -3.54 8.66 -4.47
C LEU A 95 -4.55 8.51 -5.62
N SER A 96 -5.16 9.59 -6.09
CA SER A 96 -6.15 9.57 -7.18
C SER A 96 -5.59 9.07 -8.52
N ARG A 97 -4.28 9.21 -8.73
CA ARG A 97 -3.56 8.76 -9.93
C ARG A 97 -2.79 7.46 -9.72
N SER A 98 -2.89 6.87 -8.53
CA SER A 98 -2.14 5.66 -8.20
C SER A 98 -2.58 4.49 -9.10
N PRO A 99 -1.63 3.76 -9.73
CA PRO A 99 -1.95 2.57 -10.51
C PRO A 99 -2.56 1.46 -9.65
N HIS A 100 -2.40 1.54 -8.33
CA HIS A 100 -2.99 0.58 -7.40
C HIS A 100 -4.51 0.74 -7.21
N TYR A 101 -5.10 1.85 -7.67
CA TYR A 101 -6.52 2.15 -7.51
C TYR A 101 -7.24 2.29 -8.87
N PRO A 102 -7.24 1.23 -9.71
CA PRO A 102 -7.86 1.30 -11.03
C PRO A 102 -9.36 1.59 -10.97
N GLY A 103 -10.03 1.24 -9.85
CA GLY A 103 -11.45 1.51 -9.62
C GLY A 103 -11.82 2.99 -9.57
N LEU A 104 -10.88 3.91 -9.32
CA LEU A 104 -11.19 5.34 -9.39
C LEU A 104 -11.52 5.83 -10.80
N ARG A 105 -11.07 5.09 -11.83
CA ARG A 105 -11.35 5.42 -13.23
C ARG A 105 -12.82 5.20 -13.60
N THR A 106 -13.61 4.55 -12.75
CA THR A 106 -15.03 4.29 -12.98
C THR A 106 -15.93 5.38 -12.38
N LEU A 107 -15.38 6.35 -11.66
CA LEU A 107 -16.14 7.49 -11.12
C LEU A 107 -16.66 8.38 -12.27
N GLY A 108 -17.93 8.80 -12.16
CA GLY A 108 -18.54 9.77 -13.08
C GLY A 108 -17.92 11.16 -12.95
N SER A 109 -18.13 12.04 -13.93
CA SER A 109 -17.40 13.33 -14.04
C SER A 109 -17.62 14.33 -12.88
N GLY A 110 -18.62 14.14 -12.01
CA GLY A 110 -18.90 14.99 -10.85
C GLY A 110 -18.42 14.44 -9.50
N GLU A 111 -18.13 13.15 -9.42
CA GLU A 111 -17.76 12.46 -8.17
C GLU A 111 -16.32 12.74 -7.69
N PRO A 112 -15.32 13.00 -8.56
CA PRO A 112 -13.96 13.30 -8.14
C PRO A 112 -13.83 14.52 -7.23
N ALA A 113 -14.60 15.59 -7.46
CA ALA A 113 -14.51 16.82 -6.65
C ALA A 113 -15.10 16.61 -5.24
N GLY A 114 -16.19 15.86 -5.13
CA GLY A 114 -16.78 15.49 -3.84
C GLY A 114 -15.85 14.60 -3.02
N LEU A 115 -15.26 13.60 -3.68
CA LEU A 115 -14.29 12.71 -3.04
C LEU A 115 -13.02 13.45 -2.61
N GLU A 116 -12.50 14.37 -3.44
CA GLU A 116 -11.37 15.22 -3.11
C GLU A 116 -11.63 16.04 -1.84
N ALA A 117 -12.75 16.78 -1.82
CA ALA A 117 -13.11 17.62 -0.67
C ALA A 117 -13.27 16.79 0.62
N ARG A 118 -13.93 15.62 0.51
CA ARG A 118 -14.11 14.70 1.64
C ARG A 118 -12.78 14.17 2.16
N PHE A 119 -11.93 13.71 1.25
CA PHE A 119 -10.60 13.21 1.58
C PHE A 119 -9.73 14.28 2.23
N THR A 120 -9.65 15.49 1.65
CA THR A 120 -8.84 16.59 2.20
C THR A 120 -9.27 16.95 3.62
N PHE A 121 -10.58 16.99 3.88
CA PHE A 121 -11.10 17.25 5.23
C PHE A 121 -10.67 16.17 6.24
N GLU A 122 -10.89 14.88 5.92
CA GLU A 122 -10.55 13.79 6.85
C GLU A 122 -9.04 13.57 6.98
N ALA A 123 -8.25 13.80 5.93
CA ALA A 123 -6.80 13.73 5.98
C ALA A 123 -6.23 14.78 6.93
N ARG A 124 -6.70 16.03 6.82
CA ARG A 124 -6.31 17.10 7.74
C ARG A 124 -6.70 16.78 9.18
N ARG A 125 -7.94 16.31 9.40
CA ARG A 125 -8.41 15.89 10.72
C ARG A 125 -7.56 14.75 11.31
N ALA A 126 -7.09 13.82 10.50
CA ALA A 126 -6.21 12.75 10.95
C ALA A 126 -4.84 13.29 11.42
N VAL A 127 -4.25 14.21 10.65
CA VAL A 127 -2.99 14.88 11.01
C VAL A 127 -3.16 15.75 12.26
N ASP A 128 -4.24 16.50 12.37
CA ASP A 128 -4.52 17.37 13.52
C ASP A 128 -4.75 16.56 14.81
N ARG A 129 -5.31 15.34 14.69
CA ARG A 129 -5.50 14.43 15.82
C ARG A 129 -4.18 13.86 16.33
N ASP A 130 -3.36 13.34 15.42
CA ASP A 130 -2.06 12.76 15.74
C ASP A 130 -1.14 12.79 14.51
N ALA A 131 -0.34 13.85 14.42
CA ALA A 131 0.58 14.04 13.31
C ALA A 131 1.69 12.98 13.26
N VAL A 132 2.07 12.41 14.41
CA VAL A 132 3.12 11.37 14.47
C VAL A 132 2.56 10.07 13.88
N ALA A 133 1.38 9.64 14.33
CA ALA A 133 0.74 8.44 13.80
C ALA A 133 0.38 8.58 12.32
N ALA A 134 -0.13 9.76 11.89
CA ALA A 134 -0.50 9.99 10.50
C ALA A 134 0.69 9.99 9.53
N LEU A 135 1.88 10.34 10.01
CA LEU A 135 3.11 10.47 9.20
C LEU A 135 4.16 9.39 9.52
N THR A 136 3.78 8.33 10.22
CA THR A 136 4.65 7.18 10.51
C THR A 136 4.04 5.92 9.92
N ALA A 137 4.84 5.15 9.20
CA ALA A 137 4.43 3.86 8.66
C ALA A 137 5.37 2.76 9.19
N PRO A 138 4.83 1.72 9.85
CA PRO A 138 5.56 0.48 10.04
C PRO A 138 5.90 -0.14 8.69
N VAL A 139 7.15 -0.56 8.53
CA VAL A 139 7.68 -1.20 7.32
C VAL A 139 8.28 -2.53 7.72
N VAL A 140 7.97 -3.55 6.93
CA VAL A 140 8.53 -4.88 7.00
C VAL A 140 9.58 -5.01 5.90
N TYR A 141 10.80 -5.36 6.28
CA TYR A 141 11.85 -5.78 5.38
C TYR A 141 11.99 -7.30 5.42
N ALA A 142 12.05 -7.93 4.25
CA ALA A 142 12.14 -9.38 4.10
C ALA A 142 13.33 -9.72 3.20
N PHE A 143 14.21 -10.61 3.69
CA PHE A 143 15.40 -11.07 3.00
C PHE A 143 15.37 -12.59 2.86
N GLY A 144 15.77 -13.10 1.69
CA GLY A 144 15.81 -14.54 1.38
C GLY A 144 16.97 -14.89 0.47
#